data_AF-A0A950W434-F1
#
_entry.id   AF-A0A950W434-F1
#
_cell.length_a   1.000
_cell.length_b   1.000
_cell.length_c   1.000
_cell.angle_alpha   90.00
_cell.angle_beta   90.00
_cell.angle_gamma   90.00
#
_symmetry.space_group_name_H-M   'P 1'
#
loop_
_entity.id
_entity.type
_entity.pdbx_description
1 polymer ?
#
loop_
_entity_poly.entity_id
_entity_poly.type
_entity_poly.pdbx_seq_one_letter_code
_entity_poly.pdbx_strand_id
1 'polypeptide(L)'
;ENAVMVVAAAGGSTNGGLHIPAIANEAGIEFSLHDFGEIAKRTPYIGDLKPGGRYVMKDLHDIGGVPVLMKALLDGGYLHGDCLTVTGKTIAENLRDVKFPTGQDIVRPTSNPLAPTGGLVVLKGNLAPQGAIVKVAGMSTLRFTGPALCFDREEDAFDAVEKRRYREGDVIVIRYEGPRGGPGMREMLSTTAALYGQGVGEKVALLTDGRFSGATHGFCIGHVGPEAATGGPIGLIRDGDTITIDAVAGTLDVALTEGELAERRRAWTPRRSDHQSGCLWRYSQTVGDAEKGAITHPGARAEIRAYADI
;
A
#
# COMPACT_ATOMS: atom_id res chain seq x y z
N GLU A 1 14.02 5.90 -6.25
CA GLU A 1 14.27 4.52 -5.75
C GLU A 1 14.70 4.43 -4.28
N ASN A 2 15.76 5.14 -3.84
CA ASN A 2 16.25 5.08 -2.45
C ASN A 2 15.16 5.25 -1.38
N ALA A 3 14.20 6.16 -1.59
CA ALA A 3 13.07 6.34 -0.69
C ALA A 3 12.23 5.05 -0.53
N VAL A 4 11.97 4.33 -1.62
CA VAL A 4 11.25 3.04 -1.59
C VAL A 4 12.06 1.99 -0.85
N MET A 5 13.36 1.92 -1.08
CA MET A 5 14.24 0.96 -0.40
C MET A 5 14.20 1.17 1.12
N VAL A 6 14.30 2.41 1.57
CA VAL A 6 14.21 2.73 3.01
C VAL A 6 12.85 2.36 3.59
N VAL A 7 11.76 2.68 2.88
CA VAL A 7 10.39 2.31 3.30
C VAL A 7 10.22 0.78 3.37
N ALA A 8 10.67 0.05 2.34
CA ALA A 8 10.54 -1.40 2.27
C ALA A 8 11.40 -2.10 3.33
N ALA A 9 12.63 -1.62 3.54
CA ALA A 9 13.58 -2.15 4.51
C ALA A 9 13.12 -1.94 5.97
N ALA A 10 12.37 -0.87 6.23
CA ALA A 10 11.79 -0.57 7.54
C ALA A 10 10.41 -1.22 7.75
N GLY A 11 9.84 -1.89 6.74
CA GLY A 11 8.45 -2.37 6.80
C GLY A 11 7.48 -1.21 7.01
N GLY A 12 7.65 -0.12 6.26
CA GLY A 12 6.91 1.13 6.42
C GLY A 12 5.42 1.04 6.06
N SER A 13 4.79 2.20 5.87
CA SER A 13 3.37 2.29 5.51
C SER A 13 3.15 1.98 4.03
N THR A 14 2.04 1.30 3.73
CA THR A 14 1.54 1.09 2.35
C THR A 14 1.24 2.42 1.64
N ASN A 15 0.93 3.49 2.39
CA ASN A 15 0.75 4.84 1.84
C ASN A 15 2.00 5.36 1.10
N GLY A 16 3.19 4.78 1.35
CA GLY A 16 4.39 5.06 0.55
C GLY A 16 4.20 4.75 -0.94
N GLY A 17 3.37 3.75 -1.27
CA GLY A 17 2.96 3.42 -2.64
C GLY A 17 2.03 4.45 -3.29
N LEU A 18 1.55 5.45 -2.55
CA LEU A 18 0.81 6.60 -3.10
C LEU A 18 1.68 7.85 -3.12
N HIS A 19 2.32 8.16 -2.00
CA HIS A 19 3.04 9.42 -1.84
C HIS A 19 4.31 9.49 -2.69
N ILE A 20 5.04 8.37 -2.86
CA ILE A 20 6.27 8.39 -3.67
C ILE A 20 5.95 8.62 -5.16
N PRO A 21 4.98 7.92 -5.79
CA PRO A 21 4.51 8.26 -7.13
C PRO A 21 4.03 9.72 -7.26
N ALA A 22 3.28 10.23 -6.28
CA ALA A 22 2.79 11.62 -6.31
C ALA A 22 3.95 12.63 -6.26
N ILE A 23 4.95 12.42 -5.39
CA ILE A 23 6.15 13.27 -5.30
C ILE A 23 6.97 13.18 -6.60
N ALA A 24 7.09 11.99 -7.19
CA ALA A 24 7.76 11.83 -8.47
C ALA A 24 7.06 12.63 -9.58
N ASN A 25 5.73 12.63 -9.61
CA ASN A 25 4.93 13.44 -10.53
C ASN A 25 5.18 14.96 -10.36
N GLU A 26 5.31 15.45 -9.12
CA GLU A 26 5.72 16.85 -8.85
C GLU A 26 7.12 17.17 -9.40
N ALA A 27 8.03 16.19 -9.40
CA ALA A 27 9.36 16.33 -9.96
C ALA A 27 9.41 16.06 -11.48
N GLY A 28 8.28 15.77 -12.13
CA GLY A 28 8.22 15.42 -13.55
C GLY A 28 8.79 14.03 -13.88
N ILE A 29 8.95 13.17 -12.87
CA ILE A 29 9.48 11.81 -12.99
C ILE A 29 8.31 10.83 -13.13
N GLU A 30 8.35 10.00 -14.17
CA GLU A 30 7.39 8.91 -14.35
C GLU A 30 7.71 7.78 -13.35
N PHE A 31 6.79 7.53 -12.43
CA PHE A 31 6.95 6.53 -11.37
C PHE A 31 5.57 6.06 -10.91
N SER A 32 5.39 4.74 -10.79
CA SER A 32 4.11 4.10 -10.49
C SER A 32 4.19 3.18 -9.26
N LEU A 33 3.03 2.67 -8.84
CA LEU A 33 2.95 1.60 -7.84
C LEU A 33 3.73 0.34 -8.27
N HIS A 34 3.84 0.07 -9.57
CA HIS A 34 4.59 -1.09 -10.06
C HIS A 34 6.11 -0.92 -9.86
N ASP A 35 6.64 0.28 -10.11
CA ASP A 35 8.05 0.59 -9.83
C ASP A 35 8.36 0.48 -8.34
N PHE A 36 7.43 0.94 -7.49
CA PHE A 36 7.50 0.74 -6.04
C PHE A 36 7.61 -0.75 -5.69
N GLY A 37 6.75 -1.59 -6.29
CA GLY A 37 6.71 -3.04 -6.06
C GLY A 37 8.00 -3.74 -6.42
N GLU A 38 8.56 -3.46 -7.60
CA GLU A 38 9.81 -4.07 -8.06
C GLU A 38 11.00 -3.69 -7.16
N ILE A 39 11.06 -2.42 -6.72
CA ILE A 39 12.10 -1.98 -5.80
C ILE A 39 11.93 -2.61 -4.42
N ALA A 40 10.71 -2.68 -3.90
CA ALA A 40 10.42 -3.32 -2.61
C ALA A 40 10.77 -4.81 -2.63
N LYS A 41 10.47 -5.52 -3.72
CA LYS A 41 10.76 -6.94 -3.91
C LYS A 41 12.26 -7.26 -3.83
N ARG A 42 13.11 -6.40 -4.39
CA ARG A 42 14.58 -6.57 -4.35
C ARG A 42 15.27 -5.99 -3.11
N THR A 43 14.53 -5.36 -2.19
CA THR A 43 15.11 -4.75 -0.99
C THR A 43 14.86 -5.64 0.23
N PRO A 44 15.87 -5.98 1.05
CA PRO A 44 15.66 -6.83 2.22
C PRO A 44 14.93 -6.07 3.34
N TYR A 45 14.06 -6.76 4.06
CA TYR A 45 13.42 -6.22 5.28
C TYR A 45 14.37 -6.39 6.47
N ILE A 46 14.89 -5.29 7.01
CA ILE A 46 15.95 -5.30 8.03
C ILE A 46 15.61 -4.50 9.31
N GLY A 47 14.58 -3.65 9.29
CA GLY A 47 14.16 -2.87 10.46
C GLY A 47 13.03 -3.56 11.22
N ASP A 48 13.26 -3.93 12.48
CA ASP A 48 12.28 -4.58 13.36
C ASP A 48 11.37 -3.56 14.04
N LEU A 49 10.57 -2.83 13.24
CA LEU A 49 9.78 -1.68 13.70
C LEU A 49 8.27 -1.96 13.67
N LYS A 50 7.57 -1.42 14.66
CA LYS A 50 6.11 -1.47 14.73
C LYS A 50 5.45 -0.82 13.51
N PRO A 51 4.28 -1.35 13.07
CA PRO A 51 3.54 -2.44 13.70
C PRO A 51 4.06 -3.85 13.37
N GLY A 52 4.85 -4.04 12.30
CA GLY A 52 5.27 -5.38 11.86
C GLY A 52 6.35 -6.02 12.73
N GLY A 53 7.01 -5.22 13.57
CA GLY A 53 8.10 -5.60 14.45
C GLY A 53 7.92 -5.16 15.91
N ARG A 54 9.00 -5.23 16.67
CA ARG A 54 9.01 -5.03 18.14
C ARG A 54 9.24 -3.58 18.57
N TYR A 55 10.07 -2.84 17.85
CA TYR A 55 10.60 -1.55 18.30
C TYR A 55 9.85 -0.34 17.73
N VAL A 56 10.04 0.83 18.35
CA VAL A 56 9.47 2.10 17.89
C VAL A 56 10.56 3.04 17.37
N MET A 57 10.14 4.15 16.75
CA MET A 57 11.05 5.12 16.15
C MET A 57 12.05 5.73 17.15
N LYS A 58 11.67 5.81 18.44
CA LYS A 58 12.57 6.24 19.51
C LYS A 58 13.74 5.26 19.67
N ASP A 59 13.48 3.96 19.67
CA ASP A 59 14.53 2.94 19.81
C ASP A 59 15.49 3.01 18.62
N LEU A 60 14.97 3.22 17.40
CA LEU A 60 15.80 3.48 16.23
C LEU A 60 16.65 4.75 16.40
N HIS A 61 16.08 5.83 16.93
CA HIS A 61 16.83 7.05 17.22
C HIS A 61 17.95 6.81 18.23
N ASP A 62 17.68 6.08 19.31
CA ASP A 62 18.64 5.80 20.38
C ASP A 62 19.88 5.03 19.88
N ILE A 63 19.76 4.26 18.79
CA ILE A 63 20.90 3.56 18.17
C ILE A 63 21.57 4.33 17.01
N GLY A 64 21.10 5.54 16.68
CA GLY A 64 21.69 6.38 15.61
C GLY A 64 20.72 6.78 14.48
N GLY A 65 19.46 6.37 14.55
CA GLY A 65 18.38 6.84 13.68
C GLY A 65 18.35 6.20 12.29
N VAL A 66 17.57 6.82 11.38
CA VAL A 66 17.46 6.42 9.97
C VAL A 66 18.82 6.26 9.27
N PRO A 67 19.86 7.08 9.54
CA PRO A 67 21.18 6.87 8.95
C PRO A 67 21.76 5.47 9.19
N VAL A 68 21.46 4.80 10.31
CA VAL A 68 21.92 3.42 10.57
C VAL A 68 21.27 2.43 9.61
N LEU A 69 19.96 2.56 9.39
CA LEU A 69 19.23 1.75 8.41
C LEU A 69 19.77 1.99 7.00
N MET A 70 19.95 3.26 6.62
CA MET A 70 20.50 3.61 5.31
C MET A 70 21.93 3.11 5.15
N LYS A 71 22.77 3.20 6.18
CA LYS A 71 24.15 2.70 6.16
C LYS A 71 24.19 1.20 5.89
N ALA A 72 23.34 0.41 6.54
CA ALA A 72 23.23 -1.02 6.28
C ALA A 72 22.85 -1.33 4.83
N LEU A 73 21.90 -0.59 4.26
CA LEU A 73 21.49 -0.75 2.86
C LEU A 73 22.59 -0.32 1.88
N LEU A 74 23.32 0.76 2.18
CA LEU A 74 24.43 1.24 1.36
C LEU A 74 25.59 0.22 1.37
N ASP A 75 26.01 -0.25 2.54
CA ASP A 75 27.08 -1.23 2.67
C ASP A 75 26.69 -2.59 2.06
N GLY A 76 25.39 -2.90 2.06
CA GLY A 76 24.82 -4.05 1.36
C GLY A 76 24.66 -3.89 -0.16
N GLY A 77 24.99 -2.73 -0.73
CA GLY A 77 24.92 -2.46 -2.17
C GLY A 77 23.51 -2.20 -2.71
N TYR A 78 22.53 -1.87 -1.85
CA TYR A 78 21.15 -1.60 -2.27
C TYR A 78 20.91 -0.13 -2.59
N LEU A 79 21.44 0.81 -1.79
CA LEU A 79 21.21 2.24 -1.99
C LEU A 79 22.13 2.85 -3.07
N HIS A 80 21.57 3.77 -3.85
CA HIS A 80 22.32 4.65 -4.75
C HIS A 80 23.04 5.73 -3.94
N GLY A 81 24.34 5.54 -3.72
CA GLY A 81 25.15 6.40 -2.86
C GLY A 81 25.54 7.75 -3.46
N ASP A 82 25.49 7.89 -4.77
CA ASP A 82 25.87 9.07 -5.55
C ASP A 82 24.79 10.17 -5.60
N CYS A 83 23.56 9.85 -5.19
CA CYS A 83 22.46 10.80 -5.16
C CYS A 83 22.78 12.01 -4.26
N LEU A 84 22.64 13.22 -4.83
CA LEU A 84 22.80 14.48 -4.12
C LEU A 84 21.72 14.65 -3.04
N THR A 85 22.07 15.35 -1.96
CA THR A 85 21.15 15.68 -0.87
C THR A 85 21.15 17.18 -0.59
N VAL A 86 20.21 17.63 0.24
CA VAL A 86 20.11 19.03 0.67
C VAL A 86 21.34 19.56 1.43
N THR A 87 22.26 18.69 1.87
CA THR A 87 23.52 19.12 2.51
C THR A 87 24.58 19.57 1.49
N GLY A 88 24.31 19.44 0.19
CA GLY A 88 25.28 19.64 -0.89
C GLY A 88 26.24 18.44 -1.08
N LYS A 89 26.08 17.38 -0.28
CA LYS A 89 26.86 16.14 -0.36
C LYS A 89 26.00 14.99 -0.91
N THR A 90 26.66 13.95 -1.40
CA THR A 90 26.00 12.70 -1.79
C THR A 90 25.54 11.91 -0.56
N ILE A 91 24.65 10.94 -0.76
CA ILE A 91 24.22 10.01 0.31
C ILE A 91 25.43 9.27 0.90
N ALA A 92 26.34 8.76 0.07
CA ALA A 92 27.53 8.05 0.52
C ALA A 92 28.46 8.94 1.35
N GLU A 93 28.59 10.22 0.98
CA GLU A 93 29.36 11.19 1.76
C GLU A 93 28.72 11.49 3.12
N ASN A 94 27.40 11.67 3.17
CA ASN A 94 26.68 11.88 4.44
C ASN A 94 26.76 10.66 5.37
N LEU A 95 26.78 9.45 4.81
CA LEU A 95 26.81 8.20 5.57
C LEU A 95 28.22 7.69 5.88
N ARG A 96 29.27 8.39 5.46
CA ARG A 96 30.67 7.96 5.61
C ARG A 96 31.05 7.68 7.07
N ASP A 97 30.67 8.57 7.96
CA ASP A 97 31.05 8.52 9.38
C ASP A 97 29.99 7.83 10.27
N VAL A 98 28.89 7.37 9.67
CA VAL A 98 27.85 6.62 10.38
C VAL A 98 28.36 5.23 10.68
N LYS A 99 28.52 4.92 11.97
CA LYS A 99 28.90 3.59 12.44
C LYS A 99 27.66 2.74 12.66
N PHE A 100 27.66 1.54 12.10
CA PHE A 100 26.60 0.57 12.40
C PHE A 100 26.79 0.03 13.84
N PRO A 101 25.84 0.27 14.76
CA PRO A 101 25.97 -0.12 16.16
C PRO A 101 25.91 -1.64 16.32
N THR A 102 26.79 -2.18 17.17
CA THR A 102 26.78 -3.60 17.57
C THR A 102 25.92 -3.81 18.82
N GLY A 103 25.41 -5.04 19.01
CA GLY A 103 24.65 -5.38 20.22
C GLY A 103 23.21 -4.87 20.26
N GLN A 104 22.68 -4.39 19.14
CA GLN A 104 21.26 -4.07 18.93
C GLN A 104 20.65 -5.02 17.89
N ASP A 105 19.34 -5.26 17.98
CA ASP A 105 18.57 -6.11 17.07
C ASP A 105 17.38 -5.36 16.43
N ILE A 106 17.41 -4.02 16.46
CA ILE A 106 16.42 -3.10 15.87
C ILE A 106 16.62 -3.00 14.36
N VAL A 107 17.87 -2.86 13.92
CA VAL A 107 18.27 -2.89 12.51
C VAL A 107 19.22 -4.04 12.31
N ARG A 108 18.89 -4.96 11.41
CA ARG A 108 19.74 -6.09 11.06
C ARG A 108 20.66 -5.74 9.88
N PRO A 109 21.84 -6.37 9.77
CA PRO A 109 22.63 -6.29 8.55
C PRO A 109 21.86 -6.96 7.38
N THR A 110 22.10 -6.50 6.16
CA THR A 110 21.46 -7.05 4.95
C THR A 110 21.83 -8.51 4.68
N SER A 111 22.92 -9.00 5.25
CA SER A 111 23.33 -10.42 5.21
C SER A 111 22.52 -11.33 6.15
N ASN A 112 21.79 -10.77 7.11
CA ASN A 112 20.92 -11.50 8.02
C ASN A 112 19.59 -10.74 8.24
N PRO A 113 18.78 -10.55 7.18
CA PRO A 113 17.58 -9.74 7.27
C PRO A 113 16.46 -10.47 8.03
N LEU A 114 15.41 -9.73 8.40
CA LEU A 114 14.17 -10.32 8.92
C LEU A 114 13.46 -11.13 7.82
N ALA A 115 13.48 -10.62 6.59
CA ALA A 115 13.02 -11.31 5.40
C ALA A 115 13.87 -10.90 4.17
N PRO A 116 14.07 -11.80 3.19
CA PRO A 116 14.92 -11.52 2.03
C PRO A 116 14.33 -10.47 1.08
N THR A 117 13.02 -10.22 1.17
CA THR A 117 12.30 -9.19 0.40
C THR A 117 11.67 -8.18 1.36
N GLY A 118 11.22 -7.04 0.82
CA GLY A 118 10.72 -5.93 1.61
C GLY A 118 9.44 -6.28 2.36
N GLY A 119 9.11 -5.48 3.38
CA GLY A 119 7.91 -5.67 4.19
C GLY A 119 6.58 -5.36 3.48
N LEU A 120 6.61 -5.00 2.19
CA LEU A 120 5.49 -4.56 1.37
C LEU A 120 5.53 -5.30 0.04
N VAL A 121 4.37 -5.76 -0.43
CA VAL A 121 4.22 -6.46 -1.71
C VAL A 121 3.13 -5.76 -2.52
N VAL A 122 3.43 -5.50 -3.79
CA VAL A 122 2.44 -5.06 -4.78
C VAL A 122 1.85 -6.30 -5.44
N LEU A 123 0.52 -6.39 -5.45
CA LEU A 123 -0.23 -7.50 -6.02
C LEU A 123 -0.80 -7.08 -7.38
N LYS A 124 -0.84 -7.99 -8.34
CA LYS A 124 -1.49 -7.81 -9.65
C LYS A 124 -2.21 -9.08 -10.07
N GLY A 125 -3.42 -8.94 -10.60
CA GLY A 125 -4.19 -10.07 -11.10
C GLY A 125 -5.50 -9.61 -11.73
N ASN A 126 -6.40 -10.54 -12.05
CA ASN A 126 -7.64 -10.19 -12.74
C ASN A 126 -8.56 -9.28 -11.89
N LEU A 127 -8.37 -9.26 -10.57
CA LEU A 127 -9.14 -8.46 -9.63
C LEU A 127 -8.50 -7.08 -9.37
N ALA A 128 -7.19 -6.94 -9.57
CA ALA A 128 -6.46 -5.69 -9.43
C ALA A 128 -5.49 -5.45 -10.61
N PRO A 129 -6.00 -5.17 -11.82
CA PRO A 129 -5.14 -5.04 -12.99
C PRO A 129 -4.23 -3.80 -12.97
N GLN A 130 -4.59 -2.73 -12.25
CA GLN A 130 -3.72 -1.57 -11.97
C GLN A 130 -2.90 -1.74 -10.68
N GLY A 131 -2.98 -2.92 -10.06
CA GLY A 131 -2.28 -3.25 -8.84
C GLY A 131 -3.09 -3.01 -7.57
N ALA A 132 -2.58 -3.58 -6.49
CA ALA A 132 -2.97 -3.37 -5.11
C ALA A 132 -1.73 -3.51 -4.23
N ILE A 133 -1.81 -3.15 -2.95
CA ILE A 133 -0.66 -3.26 -2.04
C ILE A 133 -1.05 -3.92 -0.71
N VAL A 134 -0.16 -4.76 -0.21
CA VAL A 134 -0.30 -5.43 1.09
C VAL A 134 1.00 -5.34 1.87
N LYS A 135 0.89 -5.21 3.19
CA LYS A 135 2.03 -5.29 4.10
C LYS A 135 2.21 -6.72 4.58
N VAL A 136 3.37 -7.30 4.30
CA VAL A 136 3.73 -8.67 4.69
C VAL A 136 4.68 -8.72 5.88
N ALA A 137 5.19 -7.57 6.33
CA ALA A 137 6.04 -7.48 7.51
C ALA A 137 5.33 -8.05 8.74
N GLY A 138 5.92 -9.09 9.33
CA GLY A 138 5.40 -9.75 10.54
C GLY A 138 4.33 -10.83 10.26
N MET A 139 4.04 -11.16 9.00
CA MET A 139 3.08 -12.22 8.66
C MET A 139 3.75 -13.60 8.59
N SER A 140 3.07 -14.61 9.14
CA SER A 140 3.49 -16.03 9.08
C SER A 140 2.97 -16.75 7.82
N THR A 141 1.80 -16.33 7.32
CA THR A 141 1.14 -16.91 6.15
C THR A 141 1.11 -15.86 5.03
N LEU A 142 1.52 -16.25 3.83
CA LEU A 142 1.59 -15.36 2.64
C LEU A 142 0.58 -15.70 1.54
N ARG A 143 -0.36 -16.60 1.83
CA ARG A 143 -1.47 -16.96 0.93
C ARG A 143 -2.79 -17.01 1.69
N PHE A 144 -3.85 -16.51 1.06
CA PHE A 144 -5.21 -16.59 1.60
C PHE A 144 -6.21 -16.80 0.47
N THR A 145 -7.12 -17.76 0.64
CA THR A 145 -8.20 -18.01 -0.32
C THR A 145 -9.51 -18.14 0.44
N GLY A 146 -10.54 -17.45 -0.02
CA GLY A 146 -11.83 -17.44 0.66
C GLY A 146 -12.97 -16.86 -0.17
N PRO A 147 -14.24 -17.10 0.24
CA PRO A 147 -15.39 -16.48 -0.39
C PRO A 147 -15.45 -14.98 -0.07
N ALA A 148 -15.84 -14.18 -1.05
CA ALA A 148 -16.06 -12.75 -0.87
C ALA A 148 -17.28 -12.47 0.01
N LEU A 149 -17.16 -11.49 0.91
CA LEU A 149 -18.26 -10.86 1.63
C LEU A 149 -18.19 -9.36 1.34
N CYS A 150 -19.09 -8.88 0.47
CA CYS A 150 -18.99 -7.56 -0.13
C CYS A 150 -19.80 -6.50 0.62
N PHE A 151 -19.17 -5.36 0.84
CA PHE A 151 -19.74 -4.14 1.38
C PHE A 151 -19.39 -2.97 0.47
N ASP A 152 -20.29 -2.00 0.38
CA ASP A 152 -20.10 -0.83 -0.50
C ASP A 152 -19.83 0.47 0.27
N ARG A 153 -19.61 0.35 1.58
CA ARG A 153 -19.11 1.40 2.47
C ARG A 153 -18.53 0.79 3.74
N GLU A 154 -17.55 1.46 4.35
CA GLU A 154 -16.91 1.02 5.60
C GLU A 154 -17.93 0.79 6.73
N GLU A 155 -18.94 1.64 6.85
CA GLU A 155 -19.91 1.59 7.96
C GLU A 155 -20.67 0.25 8.00
N ASP A 156 -21.03 -0.30 6.83
CA ASP A 156 -21.74 -1.57 6.75
C ASP A 156 -20.80 -2.74 7.07
N ALA A 157 -19.55 -2.67 6.62
CA ALA A 157 -18.52 -3.66 6.94
C ALA A 157 -18.22 -3.66 8.44
N PHE A 158 -18.10 -2.48 9.05
CA PHE A 158 -17.90 -2.31 10.48
C PHE A 158 -19.07 -2.88 11.28
N ASP A 159 -20.32 -2.56 10.92
CA ASP A 159 -21.52 -3.11 11.58
C ASP A 159 -21.59 -4.64 11.45
N ALA A 160 -21.20 -5.20 10.31
CA ALA A 160 -21.10 -6.64 10.13
C ALA A 160 -20.02 -7.27 11.02
N VAL A 161 -18.84 -6.68 11.11
CA VAL A 161 -17.75 -7.14 11.99
C VAL A 161 -18.14 -7.05 13.45
N GLU A 162 -18.68 -5.91 13.90
CA GLU A 162 -19.12 -5.70 15.29
C GLU A 162 -20.15 -6.75 15.71
N LYS A 163 -21.11 -7.06 14.83
CA LYS A 163 -22.15 -8.08 15.05
C LYS A 163 -21.70 -9.52 14.71
N ARG A 164 -20.42 -9.73 14.39
CA ARG A 164 -19.85 -11.04 13.99
C ARG A 164 -20.62 -11.73 12.85
N ARG A 165 -21.11 -10.94 11.88
CA ARG A 165 -21.78 -11.42 10.66
C ARG A 165 -20.77 -11.70 9.55
N TYR A 166 -19.75 -12.48 9.87
CA TYR A 166 -18.73 -13.01 8.95
C TYR A 166 -18.30 -14.40 9.47
N ARG A 167 -17.60 -15.16 8.64
CA ARG A 167 -17.03 -16.47 8.97
C ARG A 167 -15.51 -16.40 8.90
N GLU A 168 -14.84 -17.23 9.70
CA GLU A 168 -13.41 -17.47 9.51
C GLU A 168 -13.19 -18.03 8.10
N GLY A 169 -12.21 -17.49 7.38
CA GLY A 169 -11.95 -17.77 5.97
C GLY A 169 -12.58 -16.78 4.98
N ASP A 170 -13.46 -15.88 5.41
CA ASP A 170 -14.04 -14.88 4.51
C ASP A 170 -13.01 -13.84 4.02
N VAL A 171 -13.19 -13.37 2.79
CA VAL A 171 -12.53 -12.18 2.24
C VAL A 171 -13.53 -11.03 2.28
N ILE A 172 -13.42 -10.17 3.28
CA ILE A 172 -14.26 -8.98 3.44
C ILE A 172 -13.82 -7.92 2.42
N VAL A 173 -14.68 -7.60 1.47
CA VAL A 173 -14.42 -6.65 0.38
C VAL A 173 -15.18 -5.36 0.67
N ILE A 174 -14.46 -4.24 0.86
CA ILE A 174 -15.04 -2.91 1.09
C ILE A 174 -14.78 -2.05 -0.12
N ARG A 175 -15.83 -1.66 -0.83
CA ARG A 175 -15.78 -1.05 -2.17
C ARG A 175 -16.31 0.36 -2.16
N TYR A 176 -16.02 1.09 -3.24
CA TYR A 176 -16.42 2.49 -3.38
C TYR A 176 -15.78 3.37 -2.31
N GLU A 177 -14.61 2.96 -1.83
CA GLU A 177 -13.80 3.73 -0.88
C GLU A 177 -12.54 4.30 -1.53
N GLY A 178 -12.41 4.13 -2.86
CA GLY A 178 -11.31 4.64 -3.67
C GLY A 178 -11.29 6.17 -3.82
N PRO A 179 -10.33 6.71 -4.60
CA PRO A 179 -10.17 8.15 -4.78
C PRO A 179 -11.44 8.86 -5.24
N ARG A 180 -12.19 8.29 -6.18
CA ARG A 180 -13.43 8.90 -6.69
C ARG A 180 -14.68 8.35 -5.99
N GLY A 181 -14.64 7.07 -5.62
CA GLY A 181 -15.78 6.37 -5.03
C GLY A 181 -16.16 6.87 -3.65
N GLY A 182 -15.17 7.09 -2.78
CA GLY A 182 -15.42 7.45 -1.39
C GLY A 182 -15.92 8.88 -1.28
N PRO A 183 -14.98 9.83 -1.17
CA PRO A 183 -14.62 10.67 -2.33
C PRO A 183 -13.16 11.17 -2.26
N GLY A 184 -12.30 10.42 -1.56
CA GLY A 184 -10.96 10.87 -1.16
C GLY A 184 -10.05 9.76 -0.65
N MET A 185 -10.34 8.50 -1.01
CA MET A 185 -9.57 7.33 -0.62
C MET A 185 -9.36 7.23 0.90
N ARG A 186 -10.42 7.02 1.69
CA ARG A 186 -10.30 7.07 3.17
C ARG A 186 -9.44 5.94 3.74
N GLU A 187 -8.83 6.20 4.89
CA GLU A 187 -8.10 5.20 5.67
C GLU A 187 -9.06 4.55 6.67
N MET A 188 -9.26 3.25 6.53
CA MET A 188 -10.20 2.49 7.36
C MET A 188 -9.47 1.79 8.50
N LEU A 189 -9.60 2.33 9.71
CA LEU A 189 -9.00 1.77 10.93
C LEU A 189 -10.05 1.06 11.80
N SER A 190 -11.31 1.47 11.76
CA SER A 190 -12.34 0.98 12.67
C SER A 190 -12.61 -0.52 12.45
N THR A 191 -12.78 -0.92 11.19
CA THR A 191 -13.04 -2.32 10.82
C THR A 191 -11.87 -3.25 11.13
N THR A 192 -10.64 -2.79 10.86
CA THR A 192 -9.43 -3.57 11.16
C THR A 192 -9.26 -3.74 12.66
N ALA A 193 -9.35 -2.65 13.43
CA ALA A 193 -9.26 -2.68 14.89
C ALA A 193 -10.30 -3.61 15.54
N ALA A 194 -11.54 -3.61 15.03
CA ALA A 194 -12.60 -4.48 15.54
C ALA A 194 -12.29 -5.97 15.31
N LEU A 195 -11.80 -6.35 14.12
CA LEU A 195 -11.39 -7.74 13.84
C LEU A 195 -10.25 -8.22 14.73
N TYR A 196 -9.25 -7.36 14.95
CA TYR A 196 -8.14 -7.66 15.85
C TYR A 196 -8.59 -7.76 17.31
N GLY A 197 -9.46 -6.86 17.77
CA GLY A 197 -10.04 -6.92 19.11
C GLY A 197 -10.88 -8.19 19.34
N GLN A 198 -11.42 -8.78 18.27
CA GLN A 198 -12.16 -10.05 18.32
C GLN A 198 -11.26 -11.29 18.21
N GLY A 199 -9.96 -11.14 17.96
CA GLY A 199 -8.98 -12.23 17.87
C GLY A 199 -9.01 -13.01 16.54
N VAL A 200 -9.57 -12.44 15.48
CA VAL A 200 -9.73 -13.11 14.17
C VAL A 200 -8.95 -12.47 13.03
N GLY A 201 -8.14 -11.45 13.30
CA GLY A 201 -7.48 -10.66 12.25
C GLY A 201 -6.52 -11.44 11.33
N GLU A 202 -6.09 -12.66 11.73
CA GLU A 202 -5.31 -13.56 10.86
C GLU A 202 -6.15 -14.64 10.18
N LYS A 203 -7.44 -14.70 10.48
CA LYS A 203 -8.38 -15.72 9.99
C LYS A 203 -9.33 -15.20 8.91
N VAL A 204 -9.32 -13.90 8.65
CA VAL A 204 -10.07 -13.26 7.57
C VAL A 204 -9.13 -12.35 6.79
N ALA A 205 -9.46 -12.09 5.54
CA ALA A 205 -8.77 -11.08 4.74
C ALA A 205 -9.68 -9.86 4.53
N LEU A 206 -9.05 -8.69 4.39
CA LEU A 206 -9.69 -7.43 4.06
C LEU A 206 -9.15 -6.93 2.72
N LEU A 207 -10.07 -6.50 1.84
CA LEU A 207 -9.76 -6.02 0.51
C LEU A 207 -10.51 -4.71 0.25
N THR A 208 -9.83 -3.69 -0.29
CA THR A 208 -10.48 -2.42 -0.62
C THR A 208 -9.82 -1.64 -1.76
N ASP A 209 -10.63 -0.87 -2.48
CA ASP A 209 -10.15 0.20 -3.37
C ASP A 209 -9.74 1.48 -2.61
N GLY A 210 -10.05 1.58 -1.31
CA GLY A 210 -9.57 2.61 -0.39
C GLY A 210 -8.20 2.26 0.25
N ARG A 211 -8.00 2.65 1.51
CA ARG A 211 -6.74 2.42 2.25
C ARG A 211 -7.01 1.75 3.60
N PHE A 212 -6.06 0.93 4.05
CA PHE A 212 -6.00 0.47 5.43
C PHE A 212 -4.87 1.15 6.18
N SER A 213 -5.01 1.25 7.49
CA SER A 213 -4.02 1.98 8.27
C SER A 213 -2.68 1.27 8.31
N GLY A 214 -1.60 2.07 8.36
CA GLY A 214 -0.23 1.57 8.47
C GLY A 214 0.06 0.79 9.76
N ALA A 215 -0.87 0.79 10.73
CA ALA A 215 -0.88 0.03 11.98
C ALA A 215 -1.52 -1.37 11.88
N THR A 216 -2.03 -1.74 10.70
CA THR A 216 -2.79 -2.97 10.50
C THR A 216 -1.87 -4.19 10.33
N HIS A 217 -2.29 -5.32 10.88
CA HIS A 217 -1.64 -6.62 10.71
C HIS A 217 -2.38 -7.46 9.64
N GLY A 218 -1.89 -8.65 9.30
CA GLY A 218 -2.61 -9.63 8.47
C GLY A 218 -2.88 -9.19 7.02
N PHE A 219 -3.78 -9.92 6.34
CA PHE A 219 -4.14 -9.67 4.95
C PHE A 219 -5.08 -8.48 4.81
N CYS A 220 -4.52 -7.28 4.89
CA CYS A 220 -5.24 -6.04 4.62
C CYS A 220 -4.70 -5.41 3.33
N ILE A 221 -5.42 -5.64 2.23
CA ILE A 221 -5.04 -5.26 0.88
C ILE A 221 -5.78 -3.97 0.52
N GLY A 222 -5.02 -2.90 0.29
CA GLY A 222 -5.56 -1.61 -0.13
C GLY A 222 -5.16 -1.23 -1.55
N HIS A 223 -5.66 -0.09 -2.00
CA HIS A 223 -5.30 0.54 -3.28
C HIS A 223 -5.69 -0.30 -4.50
N VAL A 224 -6.68 -1.17 -4.37
CA VAL A 224 -7.12 -2.02 -5.49
C VAL A 224 -7.61 -1.15 -6.63
N GLY A 225 -6.87 -1.21 -7.74
CA GLY A 225 -7.18 -0.47 -8.95
C GLY A 225 -7.49 -1.38 -10.16
N PRO A 226 -8.39 -0.97 -11.07
CA PRO A 226 -9.24 0.22 -10.98
C PRO A 226 -10.28 0.13 -9.86
N GLU A 227 -10.61 1.27 -9.27
CA GLU A 227 -11.59 1.35 -8.18
C GLU A 227 -13.01 0.96 -8.64
N ALA A 228 -13.89 0.63 -7.69
CA ALA A 228 -15.27 0.23 -8.00
C ALA A 228 -16.07 1.35 -8.69
N ALA A 229 -15.78 2.62 -8.38
CA ALA A 229 -16.48 3.77 -8.94
C ALA A 229 -16.22 3.99 -10.44
N THR A 230 -15.11 3.48 -10.97
CA THR A 230 -14.79 3.48 -12.41
C THR A 230 -15.15 2.13 -13.06
N GLY A 231 -15.85 1.27 -12.32
CA GLY A 231 -16.32 -0.06 -12.69
C GLY A 231 -15.22 -1.12 -12.70
N GLY A 232 -14.09 -0.88 -12.04
CA GLY A 232 -13.01 -1.86 -11.95
C GLY A 232 -13.49 -3.21 -11.40
N PRO A 233 -12.72 -4.30 -11.60
CA PRO A 233 -13.15 -5.66 -11.26
C PRO A 233 -13.66 -5.81 -9.82
N ILE A 234 -13.09 -5.07 -8.86
CA ILE A 234 -13.56 -5.05 -7.47
C ILE A 234 -15.04 -4.67 -7.34
N GLY A 235 -15.53 -3.74 -8.17
CA GLY A 235 -16.94 -3.34 -8.22
C GLY A 235 -17.89 -4.39 -8.82
N LEU A 236 -17.35 -5.48 -9.37
CA LEU A 236 -18.11 -6.54 -10.07
C LEU A 236 -18.24 -7.83 -9.25
N ILE A 237 -17.48 -7.95 -8.16
CA ILE A 237 -17.54 -9.10 -7.25
C ILE A 237 -18.92 -9.19 -6.58
N ARG A 238 -19.36 -10.40 -6.27
CA ARG A 238 -20.57 -10.69 -5.51
C ARG A 238 -20.21 -11.61 -4.34
N ASP A 239 -21.07 -11.62 -3.32
CA ASP A 239 -20.91 -12.53 -2.19
C ASP A 239 -20.75 -13.98 -2.65
N GLY A 240 -19.78 -14.67 -2.08
CA GLY A 240 -19.45 -16.07 -2.40
C GLY A 240 -18.45 -16.28 -3.53
N ASP A 241 -18.15 -15.26 -4.37
CA ASP A 241 -17.07 -15.38 -5.35
C ASP A 241 -15.74 -15.69 -4.63
N THR A 242 -14.99 -16.68 -5.10
CA THR A 242 -13.73 -17.08 -4.44
C THR A 242 -12.59 -16.16 -4.85
N ILE A 243 -11.96 -15.52 -3.87
CA ILE A 243 -10.79 -14.64 -4.06
C ILE A 243 -9.55 -15.36 -3.54
N THR A 244 -8.44 -15.27 -4.29
CA THR A 244 -7.12 -15.74 -3.88
C THR A 244 -6.14 -14.57 -3.83
N ILE A 245 -5.47 -14.43 -2.69
CA ILE A 245 -4.38 -13.50 -2.43
C ILE A 245 -3.11 -14.34 -2.29
N ASP A 246 -2.14 -14.15 -3.18
CA ASP A 246 -0.84 -14.80 -3.10
C ASP A 246 0.27 -13.73 -3.06
N ALA A 247 0.76 -13.41 -1.87
CA ALA A 247 1.83 -12.44 -1.69
C ALA A 247 3.22 -13.00 -2.06
N VAL A 248 3.36 -14.32 -2.24
CA VAL A 248 4.59 -14.93 -2.76
C VAL A 248 4.67 -14.74 -4.27
N ALA A 249 3.58 -15.01 -4.97
CA ALA A 249 3.48 -14.80 -6.41
C ALA A 249 3.28 -13.33 -6.78
N GLY A 250 2.77 -12.51 -5.85
CA GLY A 250 2.40 -11.13 -6.10
C GLY A 250 1.08 -11.01 -6.85
N THR A 251 0.11 -11.90 -6.59
CA THR A 251 -1.18 -11.93 -7.31
C THR A 251 -2.40 -11.72 -6.43
N LEU A 252 -3.44 -11.17 -7.05
CA LEU A 252 -4.76 -10.96 -6.47
C LEU A 252 -5.80 -11.28 -7.52
N ASP A 253 -6.46 -12.43 -7.36
CA ASP A 253 -7.33 -13.01 -8.37
C ASP A 253 -8.69 -13.41 -7.79
N VAL A 254 -9.72 -13.31 -8.62
CA VAL A 254 -11.05 -13.86 -8.37
C VAL A 254 -11.32 -15.02 -9.33
N ALA A 255 -11.94 -16.09 -8.84
CA ALA A 255 -12.27 -17.29 -9.60
C ALA A 255 -13.48 -17.06 -10.54
N LEU A 256 -13.37 -16.05 -11.40
CA LEU A 256 -14.32 -15.71 -12.44
C LEU A 256 -13.58 -15.65 -13.78
N THR A 257 -14.24 -16.13 -14.82
CA THR A 257 -13.76 -16.00 -16.19
C THR A 257 -13.84 -14.55 -16.68
N GLU A 258 -13.05 -14.21 -17.69
CA GLU A 258 -13.14 -12.90 -18.34
C GLU A 258 -14.55 -12.64 -18.91
N GLY A 259 -15.23 -13.69 -19.40
CA GLY A 259 -16.60 -13.61 -19.92
C GLY A 259 -17.61 -13.20 -18.84
N GLU A 260 -17.53 -13.79 -17.65
CA GLU A 260 -18.38 -13.44 -16.51
C GLU A 260 -18.12 -12.01 -16.03
N LEU A 261 -16.84 -11.61 -15.89
CA LEU A 261 -16.48 -10.25 -15.53
C LEU A 261 -16.99 -9.23 -16.56
N ALA A 262 -16.86 -9.53 -17.86
CA ALA A 262 -17.37 -8.68 -18.93
C ALA A 262 -18.91 -8.56 -18.91
N GLU A 263 -19.62 -9.65 -18.62
CA GLU A 263 -21.08 -9.63 -18.47
C GLU A 263 -21.51 -8.77 -17.28
N ARG A 264 -20.88 -8.97 -16.11
CA ARG A 264 -21.14 -8.15 -14.93
C ARG A 264 -20.81 -6.68 -15.17
N ARG A 265 -19.74 -6.38 -15.92
CA ARG A 265 -19.37 -5.02 -16.32
C ARG A 265 -20.42 -4.36 -17.22
N ARG A 266 -21.06 -5.11 -18.13
CA ARG A 266 -22.16 -4.57 -18.97
C ARG A 266 -23.40 -4.20 -18.15
N ALA A 267 -23.65 -4.93 -17.06
CA ALA A 267 -24.76 -4.64 -16.15
C ALA A 267 -24.42 -3.58 -15.08
N TRP A 268 -23.14 -3.20 -14.95
CA TRP A 268 -22.69 -2.24 -13.95
C TRP A 268 -23.13 -0.82 -14.32
N THR A 269 -23.59 -0.06 -13.33
CA THR A 269 -23.97 1.34 -13.48
C THR A 269 -23.17 2.21 -12.51
N PRO A 270 -22.63 3.36 -12.95
CA PRO A 270 -21.91 4.27 -12.07
C PRO A 270 -22.80 4.75 -10.92
N ARG A 271 -22.25 4.73 -9.71
CA ARG A 271 -22.91 5.35 -8.55
C ARG A 271 -22.72 6.84 -8.57
N ARG A 272 -23.76 7.57 -8.16
CA ARG A 272 -23.66 9.02 -7.94
C ARG A 272 -23.07 9.26 -6.56
N SER A 273 -22.00 10.06 -6.49
CA SER A 273 -21.43 10.48 -5.19
C SER A 273 -22.41 11.37 -4.43
N ASP A 274 -22.47 11.25 -3.12
CA ASP A 274 -23.24 12.17 -2.27
C ASP A 274 -22.62 13.58 -2.20
N HIS A 275 -21.34 13.71 -2.58
CA HIS A 275 -20.61 14.97 -2.60
C HIS A 275 -20.70 15.65 -3.97
N GLN A 276 -21.78 16.41 -4.17
CA GLN A 276 -22.09 17.07 -5.45
C GLN A 276 -21.60 18.53 -5.55
N SER A 277 -20.88 19.03 -4.54
CA SER A 277 -20.26 20.37 -4.56
C SER A 277 -19.06 20.45 -3.60
N GLY A 278 -18.34 21.59 -3.62
CA GLY A 278 -17.25 21.85 -2.68
C GLY A 278 -15.94 21.12 -3.02
N CYS A 279 -15.07 20.96 -2.01
CA CYS A 279 -13.72 20.44 -2.20
C CYS A 279 -13.71 18.97 -2.67
N LEU A 280 -14.52 18.11 -2.04
CA LEU A 280 -14.58 16.68 -2.35
C LEU A 280 -15.14 16.42 -3.76
N TRP A 281 -16.09 17.24 -4.20
CA TRP A 281 -16.54 17.22 -5.59
C TRP A 281 -15.42 17.59 -6.56
N ARG A 282 -14.69 18.70 -6.31
CA ARG A 282 -13.55 19.09 -7.16
C ARG A 282 -12.49 18.01 -7.21
N TYR A 283 -12.14 17.43 -6.05
CA TYR A 283 -11.19 16.33 -5.95
C TYR A 283 -11.61 15.15 -6.83
N SER A 284 -12.85 14.67 -6.69
CA SER A 284 -13.34 13.53 -7.48
C SER A 284 -13.39 13.79 -8.99
N GLN A 285 -13.49 15.05 -9.41
CA GLN A 285 -13.41 15.41 -10.84
C GLN A 285 -11.98 15.32 -11.39
N THR A 286 -10.96 15.60 -10.57
CA THR A 286 -9.58 15.78 -11.04
C THR A 286 -8.64 14.65 -10.63
N VAL A 287 -8.99 13.88 -9.62
CA VAL A 287 -8.11 12.85 -9.07
C VAL A 287 -7.87 11.72 -10.08
N GLY A 288 -6.61 11.31 -10.18
CA GLY A 288 -6.13 10.16 -10.94
C GLY A 288 -6.25 8.86 -10.16
N ASP A 289 -5.74 7.78 -10.75
CA ASP A 289 -5.82 6.45 -10.15
C ASP A 289 -4.78 6.28 -9.03
N ALA A 290 -5.07 5.38 -8.09
CA ALA A 290 -4.16 5.04 -6.98
C ALA A 290 -2.80 4.51 -7.49
N GLU A 291 -2.77 3.81 -8.64
CA GLU A 291 -1.56 3.34 -9.32
C GLU A 291 -0.52 4.45 -9.53
N LYS A 292 -0.98 5.67 -9.76
CA LYS A 292 -0.15 6.87 -10.01
C LYS A 292 -0.08 7.80 -8.81
N GLY A 293 -0.51 7.35 -7.63
CA GLY A 293 -0.48 8.13 -6.40
C GLY A 293 -1.69 9.05 -6.17
N ALA A 294 -2.82 8.82 -6.85
CA ALA A 294 -4.04 9.63 -6.70
C ALA A 294 -3.78 11.14 -6.89
N ILE A 295 -2.95 11.48 -7.89
CA ILE A 295 -2.59 12.85 -8.25
C ILE A 295 -3.80 13.65 -8.75
N THR A 296 -3.85 14.96 -8.51
CA THR A 296 -4.97 15.82 -8.93
C THR A 296 -4.61 16.80 -10.04
N HIS A 297 -3.41 16.69 -10.60
CA HIS A 297 -2.93 17.50 -11.72
C HIS A 297 -1.81 16.75 -12.49
N PRO A 298 -1.47 17.19 -13.71
CA PRO A 298 -0.52 16.49 -14.58
C PRO A 298 0.97 16.50 -14.15
N GLY A 299 1.33 17.20 -13.06
CA GLY A 299 2.72 17.32 -12.57
C GLY A 299 3.64 18.22 -13.41
N ALA A 300 4.91 18.33 -13.00
CA ALA A 300 5.89 19.24 -13.62
C ALA A 300 6.29 18.85 -15.05
N ARG A 301 6.09 17.58 -15.46
CA ARG A 301 6.35 17.15 -16.84
C ARG A 301 5.47 17.88 -17.86
N ALA A 302 4.27 18.30 -17.45
CA ALA A 302 3.34 19.06 -18.28
C ALA A 302 3.50 20.58 -18.11
N GLU A 303 4.29 21.04 -17.14
CA GLU A 303 4.47 22.46 -16.86
C GLU A 303 5.36 23.11 -17.93
N ILE A 304 4.84 24.14 -18.60
CA ILE A 304 5.56 24.86 -19.66
C ILE A 304 6.22 26.13 -19.12
N ARG A 305 5.64 26.72 -18.06
CA ARG A 305 6.14 27.92 -17.38
C ARG A 305 5.82 27.82 -15.89
N ALA A 306 6.84 27.92 -15.03
CA ALA A 306 6.63 27.98 -13.60
C ALA A 306 6.18 29.38 -13.18
N TYR A 307 5.11 29.46 -12.39
CA TYR A 307 4.59 30.76 -11.93
C TYR A 307 5.59 31.50 -11.02
N ALA A 308 6.44 30.76 -10.30
CA ALA A 308 7.46 31.34 -9.42
C ALA A 308 8.61 32.02 -10.18
N ASP A 309 8.74 31.79 -11.49
CA ASP A 309 9.76 32.41 -12.34
C ASP A 309 9.33 33.78 -12.91
N ILE A 310 8.14 34.27 -12.52
CA ILE A 310 7.59 35.59 -12.89
C ILE A 310 8.06 36.65 -11.89
#